data_AF-A0A212IUT9-F1
#
_entry.id   AF-A0A212IUT9-F1
#
_cell.length_a   1.000
_cell.length_b   1.000
_cell.length_c   1.000
_cell.angle_alpha   90.00
_cell.angle_beta   90.00
_cell.angle_gamma   90.00
#
_symmetry.space_group_name_H-M   'P 1'
#
loop_
_entity.id
_entity.type
_entity.pdbx_description
1 polymer ?
#
loop_
_entity_poly.entity_id
_entity_poly.type
_entity_poly.pdbx_seq_one_letter_code
_entity_poly.pdbx_strand_id
1 'polypeptide(L)'
;MAELSIIISILAALLTGGFLMIFIESQKVAGSVTDRFHFIMNPFFRSFSSYVRFISSFKTCFTFKVAKDSDYIKRLKDDVEKVAGLGGKSIISGQDYPADYFTAKELDSICKTINNIWYLIDGKYNYIDKSLDFDSRHAQMFSEQTKDYLEAISPKYKGMPLTKDMLAKVSGDFFVDIYQPIQDVLFEYEFWQKKEKEFKILILATIVFTLITMMLILLLNCYIPMWMYKALCVICCGLLIFGLFKLIKIENLSKTIMR
;
A
#
# COMPACT_ATOMS: atom_id res chain seq x y z
N MET A 1 -28.14 -33.99 32.59
CA MET A 1 -26.93 -33.58 33.35
C MET A 1 -25.65 -33.98 32.62
N ALA A 2 -25.40 -35.28 32.38
CA ALA A 2 -24.19 -35.73 31.66
C ALA A 2 -24.05 -35.16 30.23
N GLU A 3 -25.11 -35.18 29.43
CA GLU A 3 -25.07 -34.64 28.06
C GLU A 3 -24.81 -33.12 28.01
N LEU A 4 -25.33 -32.37 28.98
CA LEU A 4 -25.13 -30.93 29.07
C LEU A 4 -23.67 -30.59 29.39
N SER A 5 -23.08 -31.36 30.32
CA SER A 5 -21.66 -31.25 30.65
C SER A 5 -20.77 -31.45 29.42
N ILE A 6 -21.08 -32.47 28.60
CA ILE A 6 -20.36 -32.74 27.35
C ILE A 6 -20.44 -31.55 26.39
N ILE A 7 -21.63 -30.97 26.19
CA ILE A 7 -21.82 -29.81 25.30
C ILE A 7 -21.01 -28.61 25.78
N ILE A 8 -21.05 -28.31 27.08
CA ILE A 8 -20.29 -27.20 27.68
C ILE A 8 -18.78 -27.45 27.52
N SER A 9 -18.30 -28.67 27.76
CA SER A 9 -16.90 -29.02 27.57
C SER A 9 -16.44 -28.83 26.12
N ILE A 10 -17.27 -29.23 25.13
CA ILE A 10 -16.96 -29.02 23.70
C ILE A 10 -16.90 -27.53 23.38
N LEU A 11 -17.89 -26.74 23.78
CA LEU A 11 -17.93 -25.29 23.53
C LEU A 11 -16.76 -24.56 24.19
N ALA A 12 -16.40 -24.94 25.43
CA ALA A 12 -15.24 -24.41 26.12
C ALA A 12 -13.94 -24.75 25.38
N ALA A 13 -13.77 -25.99 24.93
CA ALA A 13 -12.59 -26.42 24.15
C ALA A 13 -12.48 -25.71 22.79
N LEU A 14 -13.61 -25.43 22.13
CA LEU A 14 -13.62 -24.63 20.89
C LEU A 14 -13.11 -23.21 21.12
N LEU A 15 -13.51 -22.58 22.22
CA LEU A 15 -13.08 -21.22 22.60
C LEU A 15 -11.61 -21.15 23.02
N THR A 16 -11.17 -22.04 23.90
CA THR A 16 -9.80 -22.00 24.45
C THR A 16 -8.76 -22.63 23.53
N GLY A 17 -9.10 -23.69 22.80
CA GLY A 17 -8.19 -24.33 21.86
C GLY A 17 -8.36 -23.79 20.45
N GLY A 18 -9.54 -24.01 19.89
CA GLY A 18 -9.80 -23.81 18.46
C GLY A 18 -9.65 -22.36 18.00
N PHE A 19 -10.44 -21.44 18.55
CA PHE A 19 -10.43 -20.03 18.11
C PHE A 19 -9.14 -19.30 18.47
N LEU A 20 -8.54 -19.59 19.64
CA LEU A 20 -7.23 -19.01 20.00
C LEU A 20 -6.14 -19.46 19.02
N MET A 21 -6.09 -20.74 18.64
CA MET A 21 -5.14 -21.24 17.65
C MET A 21 -5.32 -20.55 16.29
N ILE A 22 -6.57 -20.41 15.82
CA ILE A 22 -6.89 -19.72 14.56
C ILE A 22 -6.41 -18.26 14.61
N PHE A 23 -6.61 -17.58 15.74
CA PHE A 23 -6.21 -16.20 15.92
C PHE A 23 -4.69 -16.03 15.90
N ILE A 24 -3.96 -16.88 16.63
CA ILE A 24 -2.50 -16.86 16.69
C ILE A 24 -1.90 -17.11 15.30
N GLU A 25 -2.35 -18.15 14.60
CA GLU A 25 -1.82 -18.46 13.27
C GLU A 25 -2.18 -17.36 12.25
N SER A 26 -3.39 -16.78 12.34
CA SER A 26 -3.77 -15.63 11.52
C SER A 26 -2.86 -14.43 11.74
N GLN A 27 -2.49 -14.11 12.99
CA GLN A 27 -1.59 -13.00 13.28
C GLN A 27 -0.19 -13.25 12.72
N LYS A 28 0.31 -14.48 12.82
CA LYS A 28 1.59 -14.87 12.25
C LYS A 28 1.62 -14.74 10.73
N VAL A 29 0.57 -15.22 10.05
CA VAL A 29 0.42 -15.05 8.59
C VAL A 29 0.39 -13.57 8.23
N ALA A 30 -0.36 -12.76 8.98
CA ALA A 30 -0.46 -11.33 8.75
C ALA A 30 0.89 -10.61 8.91
N GLY A 31 1.60 -10.87 10.00
CA GLY A 31 2.93 -10.30 10.24
C GLY A 31 3.88 -10.61 9.09
N SER A 32 3.94 -11.87 8.64
CA SER A 32 4.79 -12.28 7.52
C SER A 32 4.46 -11.58 6.18
N VAL A 33 3.19 -11.26 5.92
CA VAL A 33 2.81 -10.51 4.71
C VAL A 33 3.20 -9.05 4.85
N THR A 34 2.91 -8.43 6.00
CA THR A 34 3.25 -7.04 6.30
C THR A 34 4.75 -6.80 6.24
N ASP A 35 5.57 -7.71 6.79
CA ASP A 35 7.03 -7.61 6.75
C ASP A 35 7.55 -7.66 5.30
N ARG A 36 7.02 -8.55 4.46
CA ARG A 36 7.37 -8.62 3.04
C ARG A 36 6.95 -7.37 2.27
N PHE A 37 5.75 -6.87 2.55
CA PHE A 37 5.26 -5.63 1.96
C PHE A 37 6.20 -4.46 2.30
N HIS A 38 6.54 -4.26 3.57
CA HIS A 38 7.46 -3.21 3.97
C HIS A 38 8.88 -3.41 3.43
N PHE A 39 9.35 -4.65 3.32
CA PHE A 39 10.64 -4.95 2.72
C PHE A 39 10.74 -4.46 1.26
N ILE A 40 9.67 -4.64 0.48
CA ILE A 40 9.61 -4.20 -0.92
C ILE A 40 9.33 -2.69 -1.03
N MET A 41 8.35 -2.20 -0.26
CA MET A 41 7.83 -0.85 -0.43
C MET A 41 8.67 0.22 0.26
N ASN A 42 9.37 -0.07 1.37
CA ASN A 42 10.16 0.96 2.06
C ASN A 42 11.30 1.51 1.18
N PRO A 43 12.11 0.67 0.48
CA PRO A 43 13.10 1.18 -0.47
C PRO A 43 12.48 2.01 -1.59
N PHE A 44 11.35 1.55 -2.16
CA PHE A 44 10.63 2.29 -3.17
C PHE A 44 10.21 3.67 -2.66
N PHE A 45 9.59 3.74 -1.48
CA PHE A 45 9.08 4.99 -0.93
C PHE A 45 10.18 5.97 -0.55
N ARG A 46 11.37 5.47 -0.19
CA ARG A 46 12.56 6.30 -0.04
C ARG A 46 12.97 6.92 -1.37
N SER A 47 13.07 6.12 -2.44
CA SER A 47 13.37 6.64 -3.78
C SER A 47 12.27 7.57 -4.30
N PHE A 48 11.01 7.26 -4.06
CA PHE A 48 9.86 8.10 -4.40
C PHE A 48 9.92 9.45 -3.69
N SER A 49 10.19 9.44 -2.37
CA SER A 49 10.33 10.67 -1.58
C SER A 49 11.46 11.52 -2.11
N SER A 50 12.64 10.94 -2.37
CA SER A 50 13.75 11.65 -3.00
C SER A 50 13.40 12.18 -4.39
N TYR A 51 12.68 11.42 -5.21
CA TYR A 51 12.20 11.87 -6.52
C TYR A 51 11.30 13.10 -6.41
N VAL A 52 10.25 13.05 -5.59
CA VAL A 52 9.32 14.20 -5.49
C VAL A 52 10.01 15.43 -4.89
N ARG A 53 10.93 15.24 -3.92
CA ARG A 53 11.77 16.33 -3.38
C ARG A 53 12.67 16.93 -4.46
N PHE A 54 13.33 16.08 -5.25
CA PHE A 54 14.11 16.53 -6.40
C PHE A 54 13.27 17.36 -7.36
N ILE A 55 12.08 16.90 -7.76
CA ILE A 55 11.20 17.66 -8.65
C ILE A 55 10.77 18.99 -8.02
N SER A 56 10.42 19.00 -6.73
CA SER A 56 10.05 20.24 -6.02
C SER A 56 11.16 21.28 -6.04
N SER A 57 12.40 20.84 -5.80
CA SER A 57 13.59 21.67 -5.88
C SER A 57 13.84 22.10 -7.33
N PHE A 58 13.95 21.13 -8.24
CA PHE A 58 14.40 21.32 -9.61
C PHE A 58 13.43 22.13 -10.47
N LYS A 59 12.13 22.15 -10.16
CA LYS A 59 11.14 22.94 -10.92
C LYS A 59 11.48 24.43 -10.97
N THR A 60 12.17 24.97 -9.96
CA THR A 60 12.48 26.41 -9.91
C THR A 60 13.48 26.82 -10.98
N CYS A 61 14.21 25.86 -11.56
CA CYS A 61 15.05 26.09 -12.74
C CYS A 61 14.26 26.32 -14.03
N PHE A 62 12.96 26.02 -14.03
CA PHE A 62 12.15 26.01 -15.25
C PHE A 62 11.17 27.17 -15.28
N THR A 63 11.11 27.84 -16.43
CA THR A 63 10.04 28.80 -16.73
C THR A 63 9.19 28.26 -17.87
N PHE A 64 7.94 27.97 -17.56
CA PHE A 64 6.95 27.46 -18.52
C PHE A 64 6.27 28.62 -19.25
N LYS A 65 6.57 28.80 -20.54
CA LYS A 65 5.92 29.81 -21.40
C LYS A 65 4.60 29.25 -21.92
N VAL A 66 3.55 29.35 -21.11
CA VAL A 66 2.20 28.90 -21.47
C VAL A 66 1.54 29.94 -22.39
N ALA A 67 1.48 29.67 -23.68
CA ALA A 67 0.67 30.42 -24.64
C ALA A 67 -0.79 29.93 -24.63
N LYS A 68 -1.74 30.78 -25.06
CA LYS A 68 -3.19 30.49 -25.07
C LYS A 68 -3.57 29.16 -25.75
N ASP A 69 -2.79 28.71 -26.74
CA ASP A 69 -3.06 27.48 -27.52
C ASP A 69 -2.14 26.29 -27.16
N SER A 70 -1.37 26.39 -26.06
CA SER A 70 -0.38 25.37 -25.67
C SER A 70 -0.90 24.43 -24.56
N ASP A 71 -2.03 23.75 -24.81
CA ASP A 71 -2.63 22.79 -23.85
C ASP A 71 -1.61 21.75 -23.36
N TYR A 72 -0.67 21.39 -24.24
CA TYR A 72 0.45 20.51 -23.94
C TYR A 72 1.39 21.02 -22.83
N ILE A 73 1.83 22.28 -22.92
CA ILE A 73 2.75 22.89 -21.94
C ILE A 73 2.01 23.14 -20.62
N LYS A 74 0.72 23.48 -20.70
CA LYS A 74 -0.14 23.60 -19.54
C LYS A 74 -0.21 22.27 -18.77
N ARG A 75 -0.51 21.16 -19.46
CA ARG A 75 -0.53 19.82 -18.83
C ARG A 75 0.80 19.45 -18.21
N LEU A 76 1.92 19.67 -18.92
CA LEU A 76 3.25 19.39 -18.37
C LEU A 76 3.52 20.21 -17.09
N LYS A 77 3.18 21.51 -17.13
CA LYS A 77 3.30 22.38 -15.96
C LYS A 77 2.46 21.87 -14.80
N ASP A 78 1.18 21.54 -15.04
CA ASP A 78 0.25 21.04 -14.02
C ASP A 78 0.75 19.72 -13.41
N ASP A 79 1.27 18.80 -14.25
CA ASP A 79 1.84 17.53 -13.80
C ASP A 79 3.10 17.74 -12.92
N VAL A 80 4.03 18.60 -13.35
CA VAL A 80 5.22 18.97 -12.57
C VAL A 80 4.84 19.66 -11.27
N GLU A 81 3.86 20.56 -11.28
CA GLU A 81 3.38 21.26 -10.08
C GLU A 81 2.73 20.30 -9.08
N LYS A 82 1.94 19.33 -9.57
CA LYS A 82 1.32 18.30 -8.72
C LYS A 82 2.38 17.46 -8.00
N VAL A 83 3.38 16.96 -8.74
CA VAL A 83 4.49 16.17 -8.18
C VAL A 83 5.34 17.01 -7.23
N ALA A 84 5.68 18.23 -7.62
CA ALA A 84 6.42 19.16 -6.77
C ALA A 84 5.67 19.51 -5.48
N GLY A 85 4.35 19.58 -5.51
CA GLY A 85 3.53 19.82 -4.32
C GLY A 85 3.70 18.70 -3.27
N LEU A 86 3.86 17.45 -3.71
CA LEU A 86 4.20 16.33 -2.82
C LEU A 86 5.62 16.49 -2.27
N GLY A 87 6.58 16.83 -3.13
CA GLY A 87 7.95 17.11 -2.72
C GLY A 87 8.06 18.19 -1.65
N GLY A 88 7.40 19.33 -1.85
CA GLY A 88 7.38 20.42 -0.87
C GLY A 88 6.84 19.99 0.49
N LYS A 89 5.77 19.19 0.53
CA LYS A 89 5.24 18.61 1.78
C LYS A 89 6.27 17.69 2.45
N SER A 90 6.92 16.82 1.67
CA SER A 90 7.94 15.92 2.20
C SER A 90 9.16 16.68 2.75
N ILE A 91 9.63 17.73 2.05
CA ILE A 91 10.72 18.61 2.54
C ILE A 91 10.35 19.26 3.88
N ILE A 92 9.16 19.87 3.97
CA ILE A 92 8.70 20.54 5.19
C ILE A 92 8.59 19.56 6.36
N SER A 93 8.09 18.34 6.10
CA SER A 93 7.98 17.32 7.13
C SER A 93 9.33 16.75 7.57
N GLY A 94 10.36 16.85 6.72
CA GLY A 94 11.66 16.19 6.92
C GLY A 94 11.62 14.67 6.88
N GLN A 95 10.46 14.06 6.55
CA GLN A 95 10.24 12.62 6.58
C GLN A 95 9.89 12.09 5.19
N ASP A 96 10.30 10.84 4.95
CA ASP A 96 9.89 10.09 3.77
C ASP A 96 8.42 9.66 3.91
N TYR A 97 7.74 9.51 2.78
CA TYR A 97 6.39 8.97 2.78
C TYR A 97 6.42 7.50 3.26
N PRO A 98 5.58 7.11 4.23
CA PRO A 98 5.50 5.73 4.65
C PRO A 98 4.77 4.86 3.61
N ALA A 99 4.98 3.54 3.69
CA ALA A 99 4.50 2.60 2.69
C ALA A 99 2.97 2.51 2.56
N ASP A 100 2.26 2.93 3.59
CA ASP A 100 0.80 2.93 3.72
C ASP A 100 0.19 4.33 3.55
N TYR A 101 0.96 5.33 3.15
CA TYR A 101 0.46 6.71 3.03
C TYR A 101 -0.58 6.88 1.91
N PHE A 102 -0.36 6.22 0.77
CA PHE A 102 -1.24 6.31 -0.40
C PHE A 102 -1.97 5.00 -0.62
N THR A 103 -3.20 5.08 -1.14
CA THR A 103 -3.85 3.91 -1.74
C THR A 103 -3.18 3.50 -3.04
N ALA A 104 -3.37 2.25 -3.46
CA ALA A 104 -2.84 1.71 -4.72
C ALA A 104 -3.23 2.57 -5.92
N LYS A 105 -4.49 3.03 -5.94
CA LYS A 105 -5.01 3.90 -7.01
C LYS A 105 -4.40 5.30 -7.01
N GLU A 106 -4.17 5.87 -5.82
CA GLU A 106 -3.54 7.18 -5.71
C GLU A 106 -2.08 7.12 -6.15
N LEU A 107 -1.34 6.11 -5.67
CA LEU A 107 0.05 5.91 -6.06
C LEU A 107 0.19 5.68 -7.56
N ASP A 108 -0.64 4.80 -8.15
CA ASP A 108 -0.68 4.55 -9.60
C ASP A 108 -1.01 5.82 -10.39
N SER A 109 -1.97 6.63 -9.93
CA SER A 109 -2.26 7.92 -10.56
C SER A 109 -1.07 8.88 -10.51
N ILE A 110 -0.35 8.95 -9.38
CA ILE A 110 0.83 9.81 -9.23
C ILE A 110 1.95 9.31 -10.13
N CYS A 111 2.24 8.01 -10.15
CA CYS A 111 3.27 7.44 -10.99
C CYS A 111 2.95 7.58 -12.49
N LYS A 112 1.67 7.50 -12.88
CA LYS A 112 1.24 7.85 -14.24
C LYS A 112 1.45 9.34 -14.56
N THR A 113 1.22 10.24 -13.61
CA THR A 113 1.60 11.65 -13.76
C THR A 113 3.12 11.80 -13.95
N ILE A 114 3.94 11.04 -13.23
CA ILE A 114 5.41 11.02 -13.42
C ILE A 114 5.78 10.55 -14.83
N ASN A 115 5.16 9.46 -15.30
CA ASN A 115 5.34 8.98 -16.67
C ASN A 115 4.92 10.02 -17.71
N ASN A 116 3.83 10.75 -17.47
CA ASN A 116 3.39 11.82 -18.35
C ASN A 116 4.43 12.94 -18.47
N ILE A 117 5.12 13.32 -17.40
CA ILE A 117 6.21 14.32 -17.47
C ILE A 117 7.29 13.86 -18.45
N TRP A 118 7.71 12.60 -18.37
CA TRP A 118 8.67 12.03 -19.31
C TRP A 118 8.13 12.04 -20.75
N TYR A 119 6.94 11.47 -20.96
CA TYR A 119 6.32 11.35 -22.29
C TYR A 119 6.06 12.71 -22.95
N LEU A 120 5.64 13.71 -22.17
CA LEU A 120 5.39 15.06 -22.66
C LEU A 120 6.69 15.82 -22.99
N ILE A 121 7.83 15.47 -22.39
CA ILE A 121 9.09 16.10 -22.78
C ILE A 121 9.68 15.40 -24.01
N ASP A 122 9.68 14.06 -24.01
CA ASP A 122 10.29 13.25 -25.06
C ASP A 122 9.50 13.30 -26.37
N GLY A 123 8.17 13.20 -26.30
CA GLY A 123 7.30 13.11 -27.48
C GLY A 123 7.26 14.37 -28.36
N LYS A 124 7.70 15.53 -27.88
CA LYS A 124 7.72 16.80 -28.63
C LYS A 124 8.92 17.68 -28.28
N TYR A 125 10.12 17.10 -28.26
CA TYR A 125 11.37 17.78 -27.90
C TYR A 125 11.54 19.17 -28.54
N ASN A 126 11.31 19.28 -29.85
CA ASN A 126 11.44 20.54 -30.61
C ASN A 126 10.45 21.65 -30.19
N TYR A 127 9.28 21.28 -29.66
CA TYR A 127 8.27 22.22 -29.18
C TYR A 127 8.55 22.63 -27.74
N ILE A 128 8.95 21.66 -26.91
CA ILE A 128 9.37 21.88 -25.52
C ILE A 128 10.56 22.83 -25.47
N ASP A 129 11.51 22.72 -26.39
CA ASP A 129 12.71 23.56 -26.35
C ASP A 129 12.39 25.05 -26.44
N LYS A 130 11.36 25.42 -27.22
CA LYS A 130 10.89 26.80 -27.40
C LYS A 130 10.00 27.33 -26.27
N SER A 131 9.31 26.42 -25.57
CA SER A 131 8.30 26.76 -24.57
C SER A 131 8.75 26.55 -23.12
N LEU A 132 9.91 25.93 -22.92
CA LEU A 132 10.48 25.63 -21.61
C LEU A 132 11.88 26.22 -21.51
N ASP A 133 12.02 27.33 -20.78
CA ASP A 133 13.33 27.90 -20.49
C ASP A 133 13.94 27.20 -19.27
N PHE A 134 15.25 26.98 -19.31
CA PHE A 134 16.03 26.38 -18.23
C PHE A 134 17.13 27.34 -17.77
N ASP A 135 17.09 27.71 -16.49
CA ASP A 135 18.13 28.53 -15.87
C ASP A 135 19.29 27.64 -15.39
N SER A 136 20.32 27.52 -16.22
CA SER A 136 21.53 26.75 -15.92
C SER A 136 22.36 27.34 -14.79
N ARG A 137 22.29 28.65 -14.54
CA ARG A 137 23.00 29.29 -13.42
C ARG A 137 22.31 28.95 -12.11
N HIS A 138 20.98 29.02 -12.08
CA HIS A 138 20.20 28.59 -10.93
C HIS A 138 20.42 27.10 -10.66
N ALA A 139 20.43 26.25 -11.69
CA ALA A 139 20.75 24.83 -11.59
C ALA A 139 22.15 24.57 -10.98
N GLN A 140 23.17 25.35 -11.34
CA GLN A 140 24.52 25.24 -10.76
C GLN A 140 24.58 25.67 -9.29
N MET A 141 23.70 26.59 -8.88
CA MET A 141 23.59 27.07 -7.49
C MET A 141 22.78 26.12 -6.59
N PHE A 142 22.26 25.01 -7.09
CA PHE A 142 21.55 24.04 -6.25
C PHE A 142 22.48 23.42 -5.19
N SER A 143 21.91 23.28 -3.99
CA SER A 143 22.59 22.69 -2.85
C SER A 143 22.98 21.24 -3.10
N GLU A 144 24.00 20.78 -2.36
CA GLU A 144 24.37 19.36 -2.29
C GLU A 144 23.16 18.48 -1.97
N GLN A 145 22.24 18.94 -1.11
CA GLN A 145 21.01 18.23 -0.77
C GLN A 145 20.14 17.84 -1.99
N THR A 146 20.09 18.68 -3.04
CA THR A 146 19.32 18.33 -4.25
C THR A 146 20.04 17.29 -5.11
N LYS A 147 21.37 17.28 -5.08
CA LYS A 147 22.17 16.22 -5.69
C LYS A 147 22.07 14.92 -4.89
N ASP A 148 21.98 15.00 -3.57
CA ASP A 148 21.75 13.85 -2.70
C ASP A 148 20.40 13.18 -2.99
N TYR A 149 19.36 13.96 -3.29
CA TYR A 149 18.07 13.40 -3.74
C TYR A 149 18.23 12.58 -5.02
N LEU A 150 19.00 13.07 -6.01
CA LEU A 150 19.26 12.32 -7.24
C LEU A 150 20.03 11.02 -6.98
N GLU A 151 21.08 11.07 -6.15
CA GLU A 151 21.84 9.88 -5.77
C GLU A 151 20.97 8.85 -5.02
N ALA A 152 20.05 9.32 -4.18
CA ALA A 152 19.11 8.48 -3.44
C ALA A 152 18.01 7.86 -4.33
N ILE A 153 17.67 8.47 -5.46
CA ILE A 153 16.79 7.85 -6.47
C ILE A 153 17.53 6.69 -7.13
N SER A 154 18.75 6.95 -7.61
CA SER A 154 19.61 5.92 -8.19
C SER A 154 21.08 6.35 -8.20
N PRO A 155 22.03 5.44 -7.87
CA PRO A 155 23.46 5.74 -7.90
C PRO A 155 23.97 6.22 -9.26
N LYS A 156 23.26 5.91 -10.36
CA LYS A 156 23.65 6.35 -11.72
C LYS A 156 23.75 7.87 -11.84
N TYR A 157 22.99 8.63 -11.05
CA TYR A 157 22.97 10.09 -11.09
C TYR A 157 24.10 10.76 -10.32
N LYS A 158 24.92 9.99 -9.60
CA LYS A 158 26.03 10.52 -8.82
C LYS A 158 27.00 11.32 -9.69
N GLY A 159 27.20 12.59 -9.34
CA GLY A 159 28.11 13.48 -10.06
C GLY A 159 27.66 13.92 -11.45
N MET A 160 26.43 13.58 -11.89
CA MET A 160 25.92 14.10 -13.16
C MET A 160 25.61 15.60 -13.07
N PRO A 161 25.86 16.38 -14.13
CA PRO A 161 25.48 17.78 -14.19
C PRO A 161 23.95 17.93 -14.26
N LEU A 162 23.41 18.93 -13.58
CA LEU A 162 21.99 19.27 -13.67
C LEU A 162 21.69 19.99 -15.00
N THR A 163 21.15 19.24 -15.96
CA THR A 163 20.77 19.76 -17.29
C THR A 163 19.26 19.74 -17.47
N LYS A 164 18.76 20.48 -18.47
CA LYS A 164 17.34 20.55 -18.83
C LYS A 164 16.70 19.17 -19.01
N ASP A 165 17.42 18.24 -19.64
CA ASP A 165 16.93 16.89 -19.96
C ASP A 165 16.73 16.01 -18.71
N MET A 166 17.30 16.39 -17.55
CA MET A 166 17.15 15.62 -16.30
C MET A 166 15.70 15.51 -15.87
N LEU A 167 14.85 16.50 -16.17
CA LEU A 167 13.44 16.44 -15.80
C LEU A 167 12.75 15.24 -16.46
N ALA A 168 13.00 15.02 -17.75
CA ALA A 168 12.43 13.90 -18.49
C ALA A 168 13.13 12.59 -18.12
N LYS A 169 14.46 12.59 -18.11
CA LYS A 169 15.27 11.40 -17.86
C LYS A 169 15.00 10.79 -16.49
N VAL A 170 15.01 11.61 -15.44
CA VAL A 170 14.75 11.13 -14.07
C VAL A 170 13.32 10.64 -13.91
N SER A 171 12.34 11.30 -14.55
CA SER A 171 10.94 10.86 -14.53
C SER A 171 10.73 9.52 -15.25
N GLY A 172 11.37 9.34 -16.41
CA GLY A 172 11.30 8.10 -17.18
C GLY A 172 11.98 6.94 -16.47
N ASP A 173 13.22 7.15 -16.03
CA ASP A 173 13.98 6.17 -15.27
C ASP A 173 13.27 5.79 -13.96
N PHE A 174 12.66 6.75 -13.26
CA PHE A 174 11.86 6.45 -12.07
C PHE A 174 10.65 5.58 -12.40
N PHE A 175 9.90 5.92 -13.47
CA PHE A 175 8.72 5.15 -13.82
C PHE A 175 9.07 3.74 -14.28
N VAL A 176 10.02 3.60 -15.22
CA VAL A 176 10.36 2.32 -15.86
C VAL A 176 11.21 1.44 -14.97
N ASP A 177 12.25 1.97 -14.32
CA ASP A 177 13.21 1.16 -13.58
C ASP A 177 12.78 0.91 -12.12
N ILE A 178 12.01 1.84 -11.53
CA ILE A 178 11.67 1.80 -10.09
C ILE A 178 10.21 1.44 -9.86
N TYR A 179 9.27 2.12 -10.51
CA TYR A 179 7.84 1.90 -10.24
C TYR A 179 7.24 0.70 -10.98
N GLN A 180 7.45 0.60 -12.29
CA GLN A 180 6.84 -0.42 -13.13
C GLN A 180 7.09 -1.87 -12.65
N PRO A 181 8.28 -2.25 -12.14
CA PRO A 181 8.51 -3.60 -11.61
C PRO A 181 7.67 -3.95 -10.38
N ILE A 182 7.17 -2.95 -9.64
CA ILE A 182 6.44 -3.14 -8.38
C ILE A 182 5.00 -2.61 -8.43
N GLN A 183 4.52 -2.18 -9.60
CA GLN A 183 3.23 -1.48 -9.76
C GLN A 183 2.05 -2.25 -9.14
N ASP A 184 2.09 -3.58 -9.19
CA ASP A 184 1.02 -4.47 -8.74
C ASP A 184 1.09 -4.77 -7.23
N VAL A 185 2.25 -4.58 -6.59
CA VAL A 185 2.51 -4.96 -5.18
C VAL A 185 1.50 -4.31 -4.23
N LEU A 186 1.25 -3.01 -4.38
CA LEU A 186 0.33 -2.29 -3.49
C LEU A 186 -1.13 -2.72 -3.72
N PHE A 187 -1.52 -3.01 -4.97
CA PHE A 187 -2.85 -3.55 -5.29
C PHE A 187 -3.05 -4.94 -4.68
N GLU A 188 -2.07 -5.82 -4.79
CA GLU A 188 -2.13 -7.15 -4.20
C GLU A 188 -2.21 -7.09 -2.68
N TYR A 189 -1.44 -6.20 -2.05
CA TYR A 189 -1.47 -6.01 -0.60
C TYR A 189 -2.82 -5.48 -0.12
N GLU A 190 -3.40 -4.46 -0.76
CA GLU A 190 -4.75 -3.97 -0.43
C GLU A 190 -5.83 -5.05 -0.61
N PHE A 191 -5.72 -5.84 -1.68
CA PHE A 191 -6.61 -6.98 -1.92
C PHE A 191 -6.51 -8.01 -0.79
N TRP A 192 -5.29 -8.34 -0.38
CA TRP A 192 -5.04 -9.25 0.73
C TRP A 192 -5.59 -8.71 2.05
N GLN A 193 -5.34 -7.44 2.37
CA GLN A 193 -5.87 -6.79 3.59
C GLN A 193 -7.39 -6.84 3.65
N LYS A 194 -8.06 -6.64 2.51
CA LYS A 194 -9.53 -6.77 2.43
C LYS A 194 -9.98 -8.19 2.78
N LYS A 195 -9.30 -9.21 2.27
CA LYS A 195 -9.60 -10.62 2.57
C LYS A 195 -9.30 -10.98 4.03
N GLU A 196 -8.22 -10.46 4.57
CA GLU A 196 -7.86 -10.62 5.98
C GLU A 196 -8.93 -9.99 6.89
N LYS A 197 -9.40 -8.78 6.58
CA LYS A 197 -10.46 -8.11 7.33
C LYS A 197 -11.79 -8.87 7.27
N GLU A 198 -12.20 -9.35 6.10
CA GLU A 198 -13.39 -10.21 5.94
C GLU A 198 -13.30 -11.45 6.85
N PHE A 199 -12.11 -12.06 6.94
CA PHE A 199 -11.86 -13.21 7.80
C PHE A 199 -11.87 -12.87 9.29
N LYS A 200 -11.21 -11.79 9.72
CA LYS A 200 -11.21 -11.34 11.12
C LYS A 200 -12.63 -11.08 11.62
N ILE A 201 -13.46 -10.43 10.81
CA ILE A 201 -14.88 -10.19 11.12
C ILE A 201 -15.64 -11.52 11.28
N LEU A 202 -15.41 -12.47 10.37
CA LEU A 202 -16.05 -13.78 10.43
C LEU A 202 -15.70 -14.57 11.68
N ILE A 203 -14.41 -14.63 12.03
CA ILE A 203 -13.94 -15.32 13.24
C ILE A 203 -14.51 -14.65 14.48
N LEU A 204 -14.48 -13.30 14.55
CA LEU A 204 -15.05 -12.56 15.66
C LEU A 204 -16.56 -12.83 15.82
N ALA A 205 -17.33 -12.80 14.73
CA ALA A 205 -18.75 -13.12 14.74
C ALA A 205 -19.00 -14.56 15.24
N THR A 206 -18.16 -15.50 14.83
CA THR A 206 -18.24 -16.90 15.28
C THR A 206 -17.95 -17.03 16.78
N ILE A 207 -16.91 -16.36 17.28
CA ILE A 207 -16.58 -16.33 18.72
C ILE A 207 -17.76 -15.77 19.52
N VAL A 208 -18.31 -14.62 19.10
CA VAL A 208 -19.48 -14.01 19.75
C VAL A 208 -20.68 -14.96 19.74
N PHE A 209 -20.94 -15.63 18.62
CA PHE A 209 -22.01 -16.64 18.54
C PHE A 209 -21.79 -17.81 19.51
N THR A 210 -20.57 -18.31 19.65
CA THR A 210 -20.25 -19.39 20.60
C THR A 210 -20.41 -18.93 22.06
N LEU A 211 -20.03 -17.69 22.38
CA LEU A 211 -20.22 -17.10 23.72
C LEU A 211 -21.70 -16.93 24.06
N ILE A 212 -22.51 -16.43 23.11
CA ILE A 212 -23.96 -16.31 23.28
C ILE A 212 -24.57 -17.70 23.50
N THR A 213 -24.14 -18.70 22.74
CA THR A 213 -24.60 -20.08 22.90
C THR A 213 -24.29 -20.62 24.30
N MET A 214 -23.09 -20.38 24.84
CA MET A 214 -22.75 -20.74 26.22
C MET A 214 -23.60 -19.99 27.26
N MET A 215 -23.85 -18.70 27.06
CA MET A 215 -24.72 -17.92 27.96
C MET A 215 -26.18 -18.40 27.94
N LEU A 216 -26.70 -18.75 26.76
CA LEU A 216 -28.04 -19.32 26.61
C LEU A 216 -28.17 -20.66 27.34
N ILE A 217 -27.18 -21.53 27.19
CA ILE A 217 -27.10 -22.76 27.97
C ILE A 217 -27.15 -22.38 29.45
N LEU A 218 -26.21 -21.59 29.94
CA LEU A 218 -26.09 -21.28 31.37
C LEU A 218 -27.37 -20.68 32.00
N LEU A 219 -28.08 -19.80 31.28
CA LEU A 219 -29.26 -19.08 31.79
C LEU A 219 -30.61 -19.77 31.52
N LEU A 220 -30.74 -20.53 30.42
CA LEU A 220 -32.03 -21.06 29.94
C LEU A 220 -32.09 -22.59 29.88
N ASN A 221 -31.19 -23.27 30.60
CA ASN A 221 -31.11 -24.74 30.65
C ASN A 221 -32.43 -25.46 30.97
N CYS A 222 -33.32 -24.83 31.75
CA CYS A 222 -34.61 -25.43 32.12
C CYS A 222 -35.74 -25.16 31.12
N TYR A 223 -35.59 -24.17 30.23
CA TYR A 223 -36.65 -23.69 29.35
C TYR A 223 -36.51 -24.19 27.91
N ILE A 224 -35.27 -24.39 27.45
CA ILE A 224 -34.99 -24.78 26.06
C ILE A 224 -34.77 -26.29 25.98
N PRO A 225 -35.39 -26.99 25.02
CA PRO A 225 -35.21 -28.43 24.87
C PRO A 225 -33.79 -28.79 24.41
N MET A 226 -33.25 -29.89 24.96
CA MET A 226 -31.84 -30.31 24.77
C MET A 226 -31.39 -30.47 23.31
N TRP A 227 -32.30 -30.83 22.39
CA TRP A 227 -31.96 -30.99 20.98
C TRP A 227 -31.48 -29.67 20.34
N MET A 228 -31.99 -28.52 20.80
CA MET A 228 -31.56 -27.21 20.32
C MET A 228 -30.11 -26.91 20.71
N TYR A 229 -29.70 -27.25 21.93
CA TYR A 229 -28.31 -27.08 22.36
C TYR A 229 -27.35 -27.99 21.61
N LYS A 230 -27.77 -29.24 21.31
CA LYS A 230 -26.99 -30.15 20.45
C LYS A 230 -26.82 -29.55 19.04
N ALA A 231 -27.89 -29.01 18.45
CA ALA A 231 -27.83 -28.37 17.14
C ALA A 231 -26.90 -27.14 17.14
N LEU A 232 -27.03 -26.24 18.13
CA LEU A 232 -26.15 -25.07 18.27
C LEU A 232 -24.68 -25.45 18.44
N CYS A 233 -24.39 -26.50 19.22
CA CYS A 233 -23.04 -27.02 19.39
C CYS A 233 -22.47 -27.54 18.05
N VAL A 234 -23.24 -28.31 17.28
CA VAL A 234 -22.83 -28.78 15.95
C VAL A 234 -22.60 -27.61 14.99
N ILE A 235 -23.44 -26.58 15.04
CA ILE A 235 -23.24 -25.35 14.25
C ILE A 235 -21.93 -24.66 14.65
N CYS A 236 -21.61 -24.54 15.94
CA CYS A 236 -20.36 -23.97 16.41
C CYS A 236 -19.13 -24.74 15.90
N CYS A 237 -19.18 -26.08 15.94
CA CYS A 237 -18.14 -26.93 15.35
C CYS A 237 -18.00 -26.70 13.83
N GLY A 238 -19.13 -26.63 13.11
CA GLY A 238 -19.13 -26.37 11.67
C GLY A 238 -18.55 -25.01 11.30
N LEU A 239 -18.88 -23.96 12.07
CA LEU A 239 -18.32 -22.62 11.89
C LEU A 239 -16.80 -22.59 12.16
N LEU A 240 -16.32 -23.37 13.13
CA LEU A 240 -14.88 -23.52 13.37
C LEU A 240 -14.17 -24.19 12.19
N ILE A 241 -14.72 -25.30 11.66
CA ILE A 241 -14.18 -25.95 10.46
C ILE A 241 -14.15 -24.98 9.27
N PHE A 242 -15.21 -24.19 9.10
CA PHE A 242 -15.26 -23.15 8.07
C PHE A 242 -14.21 -22.06 8.29
N GLY A 243 -13.99 -21.65 9.54
CA GLY A 243 -12.93 -20.72 9.93
C GLY A 243 -11.54 -21.26 9.57
N LEU A 244 -11.25 -22.52 9.89
CA LEU A 244 -10.00 -23.19 9.51
C LEU A 244 -9.80 -23.25 7.99
N PHE A 245 -10.85 -23.59 7.25
CA PHE A 245 -10.80 -23.60 5.79
C PHE A 245 -10.47 -22.22 5.22
N LYS A 246 -11.07 -21.16 5.76
CA LYS A 246 -10.78 -19.77 5.36
C LYS A 246 -9.36 -19.33 5.73
N LEU A 247 -8.85 -19.77 6.88
CA LEU A 247 -7.47 -19.52 7.31
C LEU A 247 -6.47 -20.12 6.31
N ILE A 248 -6.64 -21.39 5.95
CA ILE A 248 -5.79 -22.07 4.94
C ILE A 248 -5.84 -21.31 3.60
N LYS A 249 -7.02 -20.82 3.20
CA LYS A 249 -7.15 -20.04 1.98
C LYS A 249 -6.36 -18.72 2.04
N ILE A 250 -6.37 -18.02 3.17
CA ILE A 250 -5.59 -16.79 3.38
C ILE A 250 -4.10 -17.08 3.43
N GLU A 251 -3.69 -18.18 4.04
CA GLU A 251 -2.30 -18.62 4.08
C GLU A 251 -1.77 -18.98 2.68
N ASN A 252 -2.58 -19.64 1.85
CA ASN A 252 -2.19 -19.91 0.46
C ASN A 252 -2.09 -18.63 -0.36
N LEU A 253 -3.02 -17.69 -0.13
CA LEU A 253 -2.98 -16.38 -0.77
C LEU A 253 -1.72 -15.60 -0.35
N SER A 254 -1.37 -15.63 0.94
CA SER A 254 -0.19 -14.93 1.46
C SER A 254 1.12 -15.47 0.87
N LYS A 255 1.18 -16.76 0.52
CA LYS A 255 2.36 -17.38 -0.13
C LYS A 255 2.50 -17.01 -1.61
N THR A 256 1.43 -16.55 -2.24
CA THR A 256 1.38 -16.29 -3.69
C THR A 256 1.57 -14.81 -4.01
N ILE A 257 1.09 -13.93 -3.14
CA ILE A 257 1.16 -12.48 -3.30
C ILE A 257 2.59 -11.95 -3.09
N MET A 258 2.96 -10.91 -3.86
CA MET A 258 4.25 -10.20 -3.79
C MET A 258 5.45 -11.14 -3.96
N ARG A 259 5.38 -12.04 -4.94
CA ARG A 259 6.40 -13.05 -5.22
C ARG A 259 7.25 -12.70 -6.43
#